data_AF-A0A1G3UNA7-F1
#
_entry.id   AF-A0A1G3UNA7-F1
#
_cell.length_a   1.000
_cell.length_b   1.000
_cell.length_c   1.000
_cell.angle_alpha   90.00
_cell.angle_beta   90.00
_cell.angle_gamma   90.00
#
_symmetry.space_group_name_H-M   'P 1'
#
loop_
_entity.id
_entity.type
_entity.pdbx_description
1 polymer ?
#
loop_
_entity_poly.entity_id
_entity_poly.type
_entity_poly.pdbx_seq_one_letter_code
_entity_poly.pdbx_strand_id
1 'polypeptide(L)'
;MVPITLPRLRERKEDIPPQIRMLSQDQEKDDFTIPSGISLDEMERALIVKMLAETGGNRTRTAEILGINRRTLQNKLKQYALDTQGAGQPSP
;
A
#
# COMPACT_ATOMS: atom_id res chain seq x y z
N MET A 1 7.42 -53.94 -24.05
CA MET A 1 7.25 -52.96 -22.95
C MET A 1 7.37 -51.58 -23.59
N VAL A 2 6.26 -50.84 -23.71
CA VAL A 2 6.22 -49.54 -24.42
C VAL A 2 6.45 -48.41 -23.41
N PRO A 3 7.38 -47.46 -23.64
CA PRO A 3 7.61 -46.36 -22.71
C PRO A 3 6.44 -45.37 -22.77
N ILE A 4 5.80 -45.13 -21.62
CA ILE A 4 4.77 -44.09 -21.45
C ILE A 4 5.49 -42.74 -21.54
N THR A 5 5.40 -42.08 -22.69
CA THR A 5 5.82 -40.69 -22.83
C THR A 5 4.68 -39.81 -22.32
N LEU A 6 4.80 -39.30 -21.10
CA LEU A 6 3.87 -38.30 -20.58
C LEU A 6 4.01 -37.01 -21.41
N PRO A 7 2.94 -36.49 -22.02
CA PRO A 7 3.00 -35.23 -22.76
C PRO A 7 3.38 -34.10 -21.80
N ARG A 8 4.24 -33.17 -22.26
CA ARG A 8 4.54 -31.94 -21.51
C ARG A 8 3.23 -31.18 -21.32
N LEU A 9 2.90 -30.89 -20.07
CA LEU A 9 1.78 -30.04 -19.68
C LEU A 9 2.05 -28.65 -20.26
N ARG A 10 1.58 -28.42 -21.49
CA ARG A 10 1.62 -27.11 -22.14
C ARG A 10 0.71 -26.23 -21.30
N GLU A 11 1.28 -25.23 -20.65
CA GLU A 11 0.56 -24.22 -19.87
C GLU A 11 -0.53 -23.60 -20.75
N ARG A 12 -1.74 -24.16 -20.70
CA ARG A 12 -2.95 -23.54 -21.25
C ARG A 12 -3.42 -22.57 -20.19
N LYS A 13 -3.27 -21.28 -20.48
CA LYS A 13 -3.82 -20.18 -19.69
C LYS A 13 -5.36 -20.11 -19.80
N GLU A 14 -5.98 -21.03 -20.54
CA GLU A 14 -7.37 -20.94 -20.99
C GLU A 14 -8.39 -21.81 -20.23
N ASP A 15 -7.98 -22.70 -19.32
CA ASP A 15 -8.91 -23.53 -18.53
C ASP A 15 -9.17 -22.94 -17.13
N ILE A 16 -9.32 -21.62 -17.06
CA ILE A 16 -9.70 -20.97 -15.80
C ILE A 16 -11.22 -21.07 -15.66
N PRO A 17 -11.75 -21.78 -14.64
CA PRO A 17 -13.20 -21.91 -14.45
C PRO A 17 -13.84 -20.52 -14.31
N PRO A 18 -15.06 -20.29 -14.85
CA PRO A 18 -15.72 -18.98 -14.79
C PRO A 18 -15.88 -18.47 -13.34
N GLN A 19 -15.92 -19.36 -12.35
CA GLN A 19 -15.96 -19.00 -10.94
C GLN A 19 -14.70 -18.24 -10.47
N ILE A 20 -13.51 -18.57 -10.97
CA ILE A 20 -12.26 -17.86 -10.61
C ILE A 20 -12.22 -16.47 -11.23
N ARG A 21 -12.83 -16.30 -12.41
CA ARG A 21 -12.91 -14.99 -13.08
C ARG A 21 -13.75 -13.99 -12.27
N MET A 22 -14.81 -14.45 -11.60
CA MET A 22 -15.65 -13.64 -10.72
C MET A 22 -14.97 -13.30 -9.39
N LEU A 23 -14.22 -14.24 -8.81
CA LEU A 23 -13.42 -13.99 -7.59
C LEU A 23 -12.24 -13.02 -7.82
N SER A 24 -11.86 -12.82 -9.09
CA SER A 24 -10.81 -11.87 -9.47
C SER A 24 -11.32 -10.43 -9.62
N GLN A 25 -12.65 -10.19 -9.56
CA GLN A 25 -13.23 -8.86 -9.78
C GLN A 25 -13.28 -7.96 -8.52
N ASP A 26 -12.99 -8.52 -7.34
CA ASP A 26 -12.91 -7.79 -6.05
C ASP A 26 -11.48 -7.78 -5.48
N GLN A 27 -10.49 -8.04 -6.32
CA GLN A 27 -9.09 -7.83 -5.98
C GLN A 27 -8.53 -6.70 -6.86
N GLU A 28 -9.19 -5.54 -6.79
CA GLU A 28 -8.49 -4.25 -6.89
C GLU A 28 -7.57 -4.16 -5.66
N LYS A 29 -6.57 -5.04 -5.59
CA LYS A 29 -5.40 -4.78 -4.78
C LYS A 29 -4.86 -3.50 -5.38
N ASP A 30 -5.02 -2.40 -4.65
CA ASP A 30 -4.34 -1.13 -4.89
C ASP A 30 -2.90 -1.49 -5.25
N ASP A 31 -2.63 -1.54 -6.55
CA ASP A 31 -1.37 -2.05 -7.06
C ASP A 31 -0.40 -0.95 -6.66
N PHE A 32 0.29 -1.16 -5.53
CA PHE A 32 1.10 -0.14 -4.86
C PHE A 32 2.25 0.21 -5.79
N THR A 33 1.97 1.09 -6.72
CA THR A 33 2.88 1.52 -7.75
C THR A 33 3.80 2.51 -7.07
N ILE A 34 5.03 2.08 -6.79
CA ILE A 34 6.06 2.97 -6.28
C ILE A 34 6.39 3.92 -7.43
N PRO A 35 6.05 5.22 -7.34
CA PRO A 35 6.39 6.16 -8.40
C PRO A 35 7.90 6.27 -8.49
N SER A 36 8.45 6.10 -9.69
CA SER A 36 9.87 6.30 -9.96
C SER A 36 10.18 7.81 -10.03
N GLY A 37 11.31 8.22 -9.45
CA GLY A 37 11.77 9.61 -9.47
C GLY A 37 11.44 10.43 -8.22
N ILE A 38 10.73 9.88 -7.23
CA ILE A 38 10.61 10.51 -5.91
C ILE A 38 11.67 9.98 -4.94
N SER A 39 12.03 10.81 -3.96
CA SER A 39 12.92 10.38 -2.89
C SER A 39 12.20 9.47 -1.90
N LEU A 40 12.97 8.65 -1.18
CA LEU A 40 12.44 7.83 -0.08
C LEU A 40 11.74 8.67 0.98
N ASP A 41 12.29 9.85 1.28
CA ASP A 41 11.74 10.80 2.25
C ASP A 41 10.36 11.31 1.82
N GLU A 42 10.20 11.63 0.54
CA GLU A 42 8.92 12.11 -0.01
C GLU A 42 7.85 11.01 -0.02
N MET A 43 8.24 9.77 -0.35
CA MET A 43 7.35 8.61 -0.26
C MET A 43 6.89 8.38 1.19
N GLU A 44 7.82 8.43 2.13
CA GLU A 44 7.52 8.21 3.55
C GLU A 44 6.62 9.31 4.11
N ARG A 45 6.86 10.57 3.74
CA ARG A 45 6.00 11.71 4.07
C ARG A 45 4.58 11.49 3.55
N ALA A 46 4.43 11.09 2.28
CA ALA A 46 3.12 10.84 1.68
C ALA A 46 2.37 9.70 2.41
N LEU A 47 3.06 8.62 2.76
CA LEU A 47 2.51 7.51 3.54
C LEU A 47 2.03 7.98 4.92
N ILE A 48 2.84 8.74 5.64
CA ILE A 48 2.48 9.24 6.98
C ILE A 48 1.23 10.14 6.92
N VAL A 49 1.14 11.01 5.92
CA VAL A 49 -0.03 11.88 5.73
C VAL A 49 -1.28 11.06 5.40
N LYS A 50 -1.18 10.10 4.47
CA LYS A 50 -2.29 9.21 4.13
C LYS A 50 -2.79 8.44 5.35
N MET A 51 -1.89 7.83 6.11
CA MET A 51 -2.27 7.06 7.30
C MET A 51 -2.84 7.93 8.42
N LEU A 52 -2.34 9.16 8.60
CA LEU A 52 -2.94 10.10 9.55
C LEU A 52 -4.35 10.48 9.15
N ALA A 53 -4.61 10.70 7.86
CA ALA A 53 -5.96 11.00 7.37
C ALA A 53 -6.90 9.81 7.59
N GLU A 54 -6.48 8.60 7.22
CA GLU A 54 -7.26 7.36 7.39
C GLU A 54 -7.57 7.03 8.86
N THR A 55 -6.65 7.36 9.77
CA THR A 55 -6.81 7.12 11.22
C THR A 55 -7.43 8.30 11.97
N GLY A 56 -7.83 9.37 11.27
CA GLY A 56 -8.43 10.56 11.89
C GLY A 56 -7.48 11.32 12.82
N GLY A 57 -6.18 11.32 12.51
CA GLY A 57 -5.13 11.98 13.31
C GLY A 57 -4.66 11.16 14.51
N ASN A 58 -5.07 9.90 14.64
CA ASN A 58 -4.60 9.05 15.73
C ASN A 58 -3.15 8.59 15.49
N ARG A 59 -2.22 9.32 16.11
CA ARG A 59 -0.77 9.09 16.00
C ARG A 59 -0.34 7.71 16.49
N THR A 60 -0.98 7.15 17.52
CA THR A 60 -0.64 5.81 18.03
C THR A 60 -1.00 4.75 17.01
N ARG A 61 -2.24 4.79 16.51
CA ARG A 61 -2.73 3.85 15.50
C ARG A 61 -1.97 3.99 14.17
N THR A 62 -1.61 5.22 13.79
CA THR A 62 -0.77 5.47 12.61
C THR A 62 0.60 4.79 12.74
N ALA A 63 1.26 4.93 13.90
CA ALA A 63 2.56 4.33 14.14
C ALA A 63 2.50 2.79 14.08
N GLU A 64 1.44 2.20 14.63
CA GLU A 64 1.19 0.75 14.59
C GLU A 64 1.01 0.26 13.14
N ILE A 65 0.20 0.95 12.33
CA ILE A 65 -0.03 0.54 10.94
C ILE A 65 1.24 0.69 10.09
N LEU A 66 2.01 1.77 10.31
CA LEU A 66 3.29 1.98 9.65
C LEU A 66 4.41 1.06 10.16
N GLY A 67 4.18 0.31 11.24
CA GLY A 67 5.19 -0.58 11.83
C GLY A 67 6.38 0.15 12.45
N ILE A 68 6.20 1.42 12.85
CA ILE A 68 7.24 2.24 13.47
C ILE A 68 6.89 2.58 14.91
N ASN A 69 7.91 2.90 15.72
CA ASN A 69 7.67 3.39 17.06
C ASN A 69 7.04 4.80 17.03
N ARG A 70 6.16 5.11 17.99
CA ARG A 70 5.55 6.43 18.19
C ARG A 70 6.57 7.56 18.25
N ARG A 71 7.75 7.35 18.86
CA ARG A 71 8.83 8.36 18.88
C ARG A 71 9.36 8.67 17.49
N THR A 72 9.51 7.65 16.65
CA THR A 72 9.93 7.79 15.25
C THR A 72 8.90 8.57 14.46
N LEU A 73 7.61 8.22 14.60
CA LEU A 73 6.53 8.98 13.98
C LEU A 73 6.55 10.46 14.43
N GLN A 74 6.69 10.73 15.73
CA GLN A 74 6.77 12.11 16.25
C GLN A 74 7.95 12.88 15.65
N ASN A 75 9.13 12.27 15.53
CA ASN A 75 10.29 12.91 14.93
C ASN A 75 10.03 13.24 13.45
N LYS A 76 9.44 12.31 12.70
CA LYS A 76 9.07 12.51 11.29
C LYS A 76 8.02 13.61 11.12
N LEU A 77 7.00 13.66 11.99
CA LEU A 77 6.00 14.74 11.98
C LEU A 77 6.63 16.11 12.24
N LYS A 78 7.63 16.19 13.13
CA LYS A 78 8.39 17.43 13.35
C LYS A 78 9.25 17.79 12.15
N GLN A 79 9.95 16.82 11.57
CA GLN A 79 10.79 17.00 10.39
C GLN A 79 9.98 17.53 9.19
N TYR A 80 8.76 17.04 9.02
CA TYR A 80 7.86 17.44 7.94
C TYR A 80 6.98 18.65 8.28
N ALA A 81 7.16 19.27 9.45
CA ALA A 81 6.31 20.34 9.97
C ALA A 81 4.80 20.01 9.97
N LEU A 82 4.45 18.72 10.05
CA LEU A 82 3.07 18.23 10.05
C LEU A 82 2.38 18.32 11.43
N ASP A 83 3.10 18.77 12.46
CA ASP A 83 2.58 18.91 13.83
C ASP A 83 1.59 20.10 13.98
N THR A 84 1.52 20.99 12.97
CA THR A 84 0.64 22.18 12.95
C THR A 84 -0.63 21.98 12.10
N GLN A 85 -1.39 20.93 12.33
CA GLN A 85 -2.74 20.79 11.74
C GLN A 85 -3.79 20.76 12.84
N GLY A 86 -4.01 21.97 13.34
CA GLY A 86 -5.01 22.36 14.33
C GLY A 86 -5.18 23.88 14.36
N ALA A 87 -5.10 24.56 13.21
CA ALA A 87 -5.50 25.97 13.05
C ALA A 87 -5.57 26.34 11.56
N GLY A 88 -6.79 26.62 11.08
CA GLY A 88 -7.10 27.49 9.94
C GLY A 88 -6.27 27.34 8.66
N GLN A 89 -6.85 26.66 7.66
CA GLN A 89 -6.60 27.03 6.26
C GLN A 89 -7.47 28.27 5.98
N PRO A 90 -6.92 29.50 5.83
CA PRO A 90 -7.68 30.57 5.20
C PRO A 90 -7.79 30.24 3.71
N SER A 91 -9.04 30.14 3.25
CA SER A 91 -9.39 30.10 1.83
C SER A 91 -8.94 31.41 1.15
N PRO A 92 -8.36 31.35 -0.07
CA PRO A 92 -8.30 32.52 -0.94
C PRO A 92 -9.69 32.91 -1.45
#